data_AF-A0A3R9UIX0-F1
#
_entry.id   AF-A0A3R9UIX0-F1
#
_cell.length_a   1.000
_cell.length_b   1.000
_cell.length_c   1.000
_cell.angle_alpha   90.00
_cell.angle_beta   90.00
_cell.angle_gamma   90.00
#
_symmetry.space_group_name_H-M   'P 1'
#
loop_
_entity.id
_entity.type
_entity.pdbx_description
1 polymer ?
#
loop_
_entity_poly.entity_id
_entity_poly.type
_entity_poly.pdbx_seq_one_letter_code
_entity_poly.pdbx_strand_id
1 'polypeptide(L)'
;MLPKFTAFDSLNNESVYDYGKIYQLEETENYTRLKIGASNNQIQVMLELSACLAAPHFILYVLVTPRDGITASGRYQSPPIESRTALVDFLLDFKEPIETDGRHHVWIGNANNDGLIIYDKHNVIYAYGPIDKYMTVLRGQSH
;
A
#
# COMPACT_ATOMS: atom_id res chain seq x y z
N MET A 1 -2.68 -18.30 -0.32
CA MET A 1 -3.19 -17.00 -0.80
C MET A 1 -2.90 -16.95 -2.30
N LEU A 2 -3.86 -16.52 -3.12
CA LEU A 2 -3.65 -16.40 -4.57
C LEU A 2 -2.71 -15.22 -4.86
N PRO A 3 -1.73 -15.34 -5.77
CA PRO A 3 -0.86 -14.22 -6.12
C PRO A 3 -1.63 -13.15 -6.90
N LYS A 4 -1.35 -11.87 -6.63
CA LYS A 4 -1.90 -10.75 -7.40
C LYS A 4 -1.44 -10.75 -8.85
N PHE A 5 -0.18 -11.12 -9.06
CA PHE A 5 0.48 -11.15 -10.35
C PHE A 5 1.33 -12.41 -10.49
N THR A 6 1.24 -13.01 -11.67
CA THR A 6 2.14 -14.08 -12.12
C THR A 6 2.83 -13.64 -13.41
N ALA A 7 3.99 -14.25 -13.67
CA ALA A 7 4.76 -14.05 -14.88
C ALA A 7 5.33 -15.39 -15.36
N PHE A 8 5.51 -15.51 -16.67
CA PHE A 8 6.15 -16.68 -17.27
C PHE A 8 7.67 -16.47 -17.34
N ASP A 9 8.44 -17.47 -16.89
CA ASP A 9 9.89 -17.48 -17.05
C ASP A 9 10.31 -17.79 -18.51
N SER A 10 11.61 -17.82 -18.78
CA SER A 10 12.14 -18.14 -20.11
C SER A 10 11.84 -19.56 -20.59
N LEU A 11 11.41 -20.45 -19.68
CA LEU A 11 11.04 -21.83 -19.93
C LEU A 11 9.50 -22.01 -20.01
N ASN A 12 8.76 -20.90 -19.99
CA ASN A 12 7.29 -20.86 -19.99
C ASN A 12 6.65 -21.51 -18.75
N ASN A 13 7.36 -21.54 -17.62
CA ASN A 13 6.78 -21.87 -16.32
C ASN A 13 6.16 -20.61 -15.71
N GLU A 14 4.95 -20.74 -15.19
CA GLU A 14 4.31 -19.67 -14.43
C GLU A 14 4.95 -19.57 -13.04
N SER A 15 5.29 -18.34 -12.64
CA SER A 15 5.86 -18.01 -11.34
C SER A 15 5.20 -16.76 -10.76
N VAL A 16 5.23 -16.61 -9.44
CA VAL A 16 4.72 -15.41 -8.79
C VAL A 16 5.62 -14.23 -9.12
N TYR A 17 5.02 -13.12 -9.55
CA TYR A 17 5.76 -11.88 -9.74
C TYR A 17 5.96 -11.19 -8.38
N ASP A 18 7.22 -10.96 -8.01
CA ASP A 18 7.62 -10.37 -6.73
C ASP A 18 8.77 -9.37 -6.96
N TYR A 19 8.64 -8.15 -6.43
CA TYR A 19 9.73 -7.15 -6.46
C TYR A 19 10.87 -7.47 -5.50
N GLY A 20 10.63 -8.34 -4.51
CA GLY A 20 11.48 -8.54 -3.34
C GLY A 20 11.28 -7.45 -2.29
N LYS A 21 11.93 -7.60 -1.13
CA LYS A 21 11.89 -6.66 0.00
C LYS A 21 12.83 -5.46 -0.22
N ILE A 22 12.64 -4.76 -1.33
CA ILE A 22 13.49 -3.63 -1.73
C ILE A 22 12.76 -2.31 -1.53
N TYR A 23 13.52 -1.26 -1.22
CA TYR A 23 13.00 0.11 -1.25
C TYR A 23 14.05 1.08 -1.77
N GLN A 24 13.56 2.20 -2.30
CA GLN A 24 14.36 3.29 -2.81
C GLN A 24 13.83 4.62 -2.24
N LEU A 25 14.74 5.49 -1.81
CA LEU A 25 14.43 6.88 -1.56
C LEU A 25 14.38 7.62 -2.90
N GLU A 26 13.24 8.21 -3.22
CA GLU A 26 13.06 9.09 -4.37
C GLU A 26 12.99 10.53 -3.89
N GLU A 27 13.98 11.33 -4.31
CA GLU A 27 14.08 12.76 -4.04
C GLU A 27 13.95 13.52 -5.35
N THR A 28 13.02 14.46 -5.38
CA THR A 28 12.80 15.37 -6.51
C THR A 28 12.70 16.80 -5.99
N GLU A 29 12.68 17.78 -6.88
CA GLU A 29 12.46 19.18 -6.51
C GLU A 29 11.12 19.42 -5.79
N ASN A 30 10.12 18.56 -6.04
CA ASN A 30 8.75 18.76 -5.56
C ASN A 30 8.38 17.87 -4.36
N TYR A 31 9.06 16.75 -4.16
CA TYR A 31 8.74 15.79 -3.11
C TYR A 31 9.90 14.85 -2.79
N THR A 32 9.86 14.33 -1.58
CA THR A 32 10.64 13.19 -1.12
C THR A 32 9.69 12.07 -0.70
N ARG A 33 9.96 10.83 -1.13
CA ARG A 33 9.16 9.65 -0.74
C ARG A 33 10.00 8.38 -0.73
N LEU A 34 9.53 7.36 -0.02
CA LEU A 34 10.01 5.99 -0.24
C LEU A 34 9.14 5.30 -1.28
N LYS A 35 9.79 4.61 -2.22
CA LYS A 35 9.17 3.66 -3.15
C LYS A 35 9.59 2.26 -2.74
N ILE A 36 8.62 1.43 -2.39
CA ILE A 36 8.85 0.14 -1.74
C ILE A 36 8.25 -0.95 -2.64
N GLY A 37 9.08 -1.88 -3.08
CA GLY A 37 8.63 -3.10 -3.73
C GLY A 37 8.00 -4.01 -2.68
N ALA A 38 6.74 -4.36 -2.86
CA ALA A 38 6.01 -5.11 -1.87
C ALA A 38 5.95 -6.60 -2.25
N SER A 39 6.50 -7.47 -1.41
CA SER A 39 6.58 -8.92 -1.65
C SER A 39 5.35 -9.66 -1.14
N ASN A 40 5.26 -9.86 0.18
CA ASN A 40 4.13 -10.45 0.88
C ASN A 40 3.75 -9.55 2.07
N ASN A 41 2.50 -9.64 2.52
CA ASN A 41 1.98 -8.87 3.66
C ASN A 41 2.05 -7.35 3.47
N GLN A 42 1.65 -6.87 2.30
CA GLN A 42 1.63 -5.45 1.94
C GLN A 42 0.78 -4.63 2.92
N ILE A 43 -0.36 -5.16 3.37
CA ILE A 43 -1.20 -4.51 4.39
C ILE A 43 -0.45 -4.35 5.71
N GLN A 44 0.34 -5.35 6.11
CA GLN A 44 1.14 -5.26 7.33
C GLN A 44 2.19 -4.14 7.22
N VAL A 45 2.88 -4.04 6.08
CA VAL A 45 3.83 -2.95 5.80
C VAL A 45 3.12 -1.59 5.87
N MET A 46 1.95 -1.45 5.22
CA MET A 46 1.16 -0.21 5.29
C MET A 46 0.75 0.15 6.72
N LEU A 47 0.34 -0.85 7.51
CA LEU A 47 0.00 -0.67 8.92
C LEU A 47 1.22 -0.19 9.70
N GLU A 48 2.36 -0.83 9.59
CA GLU A 48 3.57 -0.44 10.31
C GLU A 48 4.05 0.97 9.94
N LEU A 49 4.02 1.32 8.65
CA LEU A 49 4.33 2.69 8.21
C LEU A 49 3.33 3.70 8.80
N SER A 50 2.03 3.40 8.78
CA SER A 50 1.02 4.32 9.31
C SER A 50 1.10 4.51 10.83
N ALA A 51 1.80 3.64 11.57
CA ALA A 51 2.07 3.85 13.01
C ALA A 51 3.00 5.04 13.26
N CYS A 52 3.75 5.49 12.25
CA CYS A 52 4.59 6.68 12.34
C CYS A 52 3.80 7.99 12.17
N LEU A 53 2.50 7.90 11.84
CA LEU A 53 1.61 9.04 11.59
C LEU A 53 0.64 9.23 12.76
N ALA A 54 0.36 10.49 13.10
CA ALA A 54 -0.64 10.83 14.10
C ALA A 54 -2.07 10.58 13.57
N ALA A 55 -2.96 10.15 14.46
CA ALA A 55 -4.40 10.13 14.20
C ALA A 55 -4.99 11.56 14.13
N PRO A 56 -6.17 11.76 13.54
CA PRO A 56 -6.98 10.75 12.84
C PRO A 56 -6.39 10.36 11.49
N HIS A 57 -6.56 9.08 11.13
CA HIS A 57 -6.26 8.54 9.81
C HIS A 57 -7.48 8.61 8.91
N PHE A 58 -7.27 8.46 7.61
CA PHE A 58 -8.32 8.13 6.65
C PHE A 58 -7.83 7.06 5.69
N ILE A 59 -8.76 6.26 5.20
CA ILE A 59 -8.50 5.32 4.10
C ILE A 59 -9.17 5.85 2.85
N LEU A 60 -8.43 5.88 1.75
CA LEU A 60 -8.97 6.14 0.43
C LEU A 60 -8.80 4.90 -0.44
N TYR A 61 -9.91 4.31 -0.86
CA TYR A 61 -9.95 3.23 -1.84
C TYR A 61 -10.18 3.83 -3.23
N VAL A 62 -9.34 3.45 -4.20
CA VAL A 62 -9.44 3.92 -5.59
C VAL A 62 -9.64 2.72 -6.51
N LEU A 63 -10.81 2.58 -7.11
CA LEU A 63 -11.06 1.59 -8.15
C LEU A 63 -10.57 2.14 -9.49
N VAL A 64 -9.50 1.56 -10.03
CA VAL A 64 -8.81 2.01 -11.25
C VAL A 64 -9.34 1.29 -12.48
N THR A 65 -9.57 -0.02 -12.38
CA THR A 65 -9.99 -0.86 -13.51
C THR A 65 -11.30 -1.60 -13.18
N PRO A 66 -12.47 -1.00 -13.41
CA PRO A 66 -13.76 -1.65 -13.19
C PRO A 66 -13.96 -2.85 -14.13
N ARG A 67 -14.75 -3.86 -13.68
CA ARG A 67 -14.86 -5.17 -14.38
C ARG A 67 -15.76 -5.15 -15.61
N ASP A 68 -16.82 -4.38 -15.57
CA ASP A 68 -17.95 -4.49 -16.50
C ASP A 68 -18.05 -3.34 -17.51
N GLY A 69 -17.16 -2.35 -17.42
CA GLY A 69 -17.23 -1.13 -18.23
C GLY A 69 -18.48 -0.27 -17.97
N ILE A 70 -19.33 -0.69 -17.01
CA ILE A 70 -20.55 0.00 -16.58
C ILE A 70 -20.25 0.82 -15.33
N THR A 71 -19.49 0.24 -14.41
CA THR A 71 -19.05 0.92 -13.18
C THR A 71 -17.95 1.91 -13.54
N ALA A 72 -18.12 3.18 -13.20
CA ALA A 72 -17.06 4.18 -13.37
C ALA A 72 -15.90 3.92 -12.40
N SER A 73 -14.70 4.37 -12.76
CA SER A 73 -13.62 4.51 -11.78
C SER A 73 -14.09 5.42 -10.64
N GLY A 74 -13.73 5.04 -9.41
CA GLY A 74 -14.34 5.61 -8.21
C GLY A 74 -13.33 5.81 -7.10
N ARG A 75 -13.52 6.89 -6.34
CA ARG A 75 -12.74 7.24 -5.15
C ARG A 75 -13.67 7.22 -3.95
N TYR A 76 -13.38 6.37 -2.98
CA TYR A 76 -14.20 6.16 -1.80
C TYR A 76 -13.35 6.39 -0.55
N GLN A 77 -13.68 7.41 0.22
CA GLN A 77 -12.94 7.79 1.42
C GLN A 77 -13.73 7.39 2.66
N SER A 78 -13.06 6.82 3.66
CA SER A 78 -13.64 6.61 4.97
C SER A 78 -13.94 7.95 5.66
N PRO A 79 -14.84 7.97 6.65
CA PRO A 79 -14.79 8.98 7.71
C PRO A 79 -13.41 8.98 8.40
N PRO A 80 -13.06 10.03 9.16
CA PRO A 80 -11.88 10.03 10.00
C PRO A 80 -11.85 8.84 10.97
N ILE A 81 -10.70 8.21 11.10
CA ILE A 81 -10.44 7.04 11.94
C ILE A 81 -9.52 7.47 13.08
N GLU A 82 -10.09 7.68 14.26
CA GLU A 82 -9.36 8.14 15.45
C GLU A 82 -8.55 7.00 16.11
N SER A 83 -9.06 5.78 16.04
CA SER A 83 -8.50 4.62 16.74
C SER A 83 -7.55 3.83 15.84
N ARG A 84 -6.35 3.58 16.35
CA ARG A 84 -5.39 2.68 15.72
C ARG A 84 -5.96 1.28 15.52
N THR A 85 -6.70 0.76 16.50
CA THR A 85 -7.33 -0.56 16.42
C THR A 85 -8.36 -0.61 15.29
N ALA A 86 -9.20 0.43 15.15
CA ALA A 86 -10.19 0.49 14.07
C ALA A 86 -9.54 0.50 12.67
N LEU A 87 -8.41 1.21 12.52
CA LEU A 87 -7.62 1.19 11.28
C LEU A 87 -7.08 -0.21 10.97
N VAL A 88 -6.52 -0.88 11.98
CA VAL A 88 -5.97 -2.24 11.87
C VAL A 88 -7.06 -3.22 11.49
N ASP A 89 -8.18 -3.24 12.23
CA ASP A 89 -9.27 -4.17 12.03
C ASP A 89 -9.84 -4.04 10.61
N PHE A 90 -10.11 -2.81 10.15
CA PHE A 90 -10.60 -2.57 8.79
C PHE A 90 -9.65 -3.11 7.72
N LEU A 91 -8.35 -2.82 7.83
CA LEU A 91 -7.39 -3.25 6.80
C LEU A 91 -7.16 -4.76 6.83
N LEU A 92 -7.25 -5.40 8.00
CA LEU A 92 -7.17 -6.85 8.12
C LEU A 92 -8.42 -7.56 7.59
N ASP A 93 -9.62 -7.01 7.82
CA ASP A 93 -10.87 -7.55 7.28
C ASP A 93 -10.87 -7.60 5.75
N PHE A 94 -10.25 -6.61 5.10
CA PHE A 94 -10.14 -6.53 3.63
C PHE A 94 -8.77 -6.93 3.10
N LYS A 95 -7.90 -7.54 3.91
CA LYS A 95 -6.51 -7.85 3.52
C LYS A 95 -6.43 -8.68 2.26
N GLU A 96 -7.20 -9.77 2.20
CA GLU A 96 -7.15 -10.70 1.07
C GLU A 96 -7.53 -10.04 -0.27
N PRO A 97 -8.70 -9.39 -0.43
CA PRO A 97 -9.02 -8.72 -1.68
C PRO A 97 -8.05 -7.57 -2.01
N ILE A 98 -7.52 -6.86 -1.00
CA ILE A 98 -6.56 -5.78 -1.25
C ILE A 98 -5.24 -6.34 -1.81
N GLU A 99 -4.72 -7.40 -1.20
CA GLU A 99 -3.42 -7.98 -1.58
C GLU A 99 -3.48 -8.80 -2.86
N THR A 100 -4.66 -9.27 -3.28
CA THR A 100 -4.79 -10.20 -4.43
C THR A 100 -5.44 -9.59 -5.68
N ASP A 101 -6.02 -8.39 -5.61
CA ASP A 101 -6.72 -7.78 -6.75
C ASP A 101 -5.96 -6.59 -7.38
N GLY A 102 -5.55 -6.75 -8.64
CA GLY A 102 -4.83 -5.75 -9.45
C GLY A 102 -5.62 -4.54 -9.95
N ARG A 103 -6.87 -4.32 -9.49
CA ARG A 103 -7.77 -3.29 -10.05
C ARG A 103 -7.85 -2.01 -9.24
N HIS A 104 -7.20 -1.94 -8.08
CA HIS A 104 -7.40 -0.85 -7.13
C HIS A 104 -6.10 -0.36 -6.50
N HIS A 105 -6.18 0.84 -5.92
CA HIS A 105 -5.18 1.37 -4.99
C HIS A 105 -5.82 1.51 -3.60
N VAL A 106 -5.02 1.41 -2.54
CA VAL A 106 -5.43 1.71 -1.16
C VAL A 106 -4.48 2.73 -0.56
N TRP A 107 -5.02 3.83 -0.05
CA TRP A 107 -4.20 4.89 0.57
C TRP A 107 -4.55 5.00 2.04
N ILE A 108 -3.54 5.27 2.87
CA ILE A 108 -3.68 5.67 4.27
C ILE A 108 -3.01 7.03 4.43
N GLY A 109 -3.78 8.05 4.82
CA GLY A 109 -3.25 9.36 5.15
C GLY A 109 -3.66 9.79 6.56
N ASN A 110 -3.11 10.90 7.04
CA ASN A 110 -3.54 11.53 8.28
C ASN A 110 -4.17 12.91 8.06
N ALA A 111 -5.06 13.31 8.96
CA ALA A 111 -5.84 14.55 8.82
C ALA A 111 -4.98 15.83 8.77
N ASN A 112 -3.80 15.82 9.38
CA ASN A 112 -2.86 16.94 9.35
C ASN A 112 -2.03 17.00 8.04
N ASN A 113 -2.19 16.01 7.16
CA ASN A 113 -1.48 15.92 5.89
C ASN A 113 0.05 15.83 6.03
N ASP A 114 0.52 15.24 7.14
CA ASP A 114 1.95 15.01 7.42
C ASP A 114 2.49 13.77 6.68
N GLY A 115 1.61 12.89 6.22
CA GLY A 115 2.01 11.70 5.49
C GLY A 115 0.88 11.05 4.71
N LEU A 116 1.30 10.31 3.68
CA LEU A 116 0.43 9.56 2.80
C LEU A 116 1.14 8.28 2.36
N ILE A 117 0.50 7.14 2.62
CA ILE A 117 0.99 5.81 2.24
C ILE A 117 0.05 5.28 1.17
N ILE A 118 0.57 4.99 -0.01
CA ILE A 118 -0.20 4.54 -1.17
C ILE A 118 0.27 3.15 -1.54
N TYR A 119 -0.60 2.16 -1.46
CA TYR A 119 -0.41 0.88 -2.11
C TYR A 119 -1.11 0.90 -3.46
N ASP A 120 -0.32 0.77 -4.52
CA ASP A 120 -0.81 0.85 -5.89
C ASP A 120 -1.23 -0.51 -6.45
N LYS A 121 -1.81 -0.47 -7.64
CA LYS A 121 -2.29 -1.68 -8.30
C LYS A 121 -1.16 -2.63 -8.67
N HIS A 122 0.10 -2.19 -8.76
CA HIS A 122 1.24 -2.97 -9.23
C HIS A 122 2.11 -3.50 -8.10
N ASN A 123 1.60 -3.68 -6.88
CA ASN A 123 2.40 -4.12 -5.73
C ASN A 123 3.52 -3.17 -5.31
N VAL A 124 3.36 -1.86 -5.53
CA VAL A 124 4.30 -0.84 -5.06
C VAL A 124 3.66 -0.01 -3.96
N ILE A 125 4.39 0.18 -2.85
CA ILE A 125 4.00 1.11 -1.78
C ILE A 125 4.82 2.40 -1.92
N TYR A 126 4.14 3.53 -2.05
CA TYR A 126 4.73 4.86 -1.98
C TYR A 126 4.44 5.48 -0.61
N ALA A 127 5.46 5.89 0.13
CA ALA A 127 5.30 6.48 1.45
C ALA A 127 5.87 7.91 1.49
N TYR A 128 4.98 8.87 1.66
CA TYR A 128 5.26 10.28 1.91
C TYR A 128 5.12 10.57 3.41
N GLY A 129 5.97 11.46 3.93
CA GLY A 129 5.93 11.90 5.34
C GLY A 129 7.26 11.67 6.06
N PRO A 130 7.27 11.16 7.32
CA PRO A 130 8.48 11.07 8.13
C PRO A 130 9.44 9.95 7.66
N ILE A 131 10.21 10.23 6.61
CA ILE A 131 11.09 9.29 5.90
C ILE A 131 12.02 8.52 6.85
N ASP A 132 12.69 9.20 7.78
CA ASP A 132 13.63 8.54 8.71
C ASP A 132 12.93 7.49 9.60
N LYS A 133 11.70 7.76 10.01
CA LYS A 133 10.90 6.82 10.80
C LYS A 133 10.48 5.63 9.94
N TYR A 134 10.05 5.87 8.71
CA TYR A 134 9.69 4.80 7.77
C TYR A 134 10.90 3.90 7.43
N MET A 135 12.08 4.48 7.19
CA MET A 135 13.29 3.70 6.95
C MET A 135 13.66 2.85 8.16
N THR A 136 13.44 3.35 9.37
CA THR A 136 13.65 2.58 10.60
C THR A 136 12.72 1.37 10.66
N VAL A 137 11.43 1.54 10.33
CA VAL A 137 10.46 0.44 10.21
C VAL A 137 10.93 -0.61 9.20
N LEU A 138 11.29 -0.18 7.98
CA LEU A 138 11.70 -1.10 6.91
C LEU A 138 13.00 -1.85 7.21
N ARG A 139 13.94 -1.24 7.93
CA ARG A 139 15.18 -1.91 8.39
C ARG A 139 14.91 -2.91 9.52
N GLY A 140 13.88 -2.67 10.34
CA GLY A 140 13.46 -3.56 11.41
C GLY A 140 12.72 -4.80 10.93
N GLN A 141 12.23 -4.81 9.69
CA GLN A 141 11.62 -5.99 9.09
C GLN A 141 12.69 -6.97 8.60
N SER A 142 12.85 -8.09 9.31
CA SER A 142 13.60 -9.25 8.82
C SER A 142 13.07 -9.66 7.45
N HIS A 143 13.98 -9.74 6.49
CA HIS A 143 13.68 -10.28 5.17
C HIS A 143 13.38 -11.77 5.22
#